data_AF-A0A2D8YU34-F1
#
_entry.id   AF-A0A2D8YU34-F1
#
_cell.length_a   1.000
_cell.length_b   1.000
_cell.length_c   1.000
_cell.angle_alpha   90.00
_cell.angle_beta   90.00
_cell.angle_gamma   90.00
#
_symmetry.space_group_name_H-M   'P 1'
#
loop_
_entity.id
_entity.type
_entity.pdbx_description
1 polymer ?
#
loop_
_entity_poly.entity_id
_entity_poly.type
_entity_poly.pdbx_seq_one_letter_code
_entity_poly.pdbx_strand_id
1 'polypeptide(L)' 'RHKEWQDTVLMAPREQVEIAFVADNPGGWMFHCHILEHQAGGMMGVIQVT' A
#
# COMPACT_ATOMS: atom_id res chain seq x y z
N ARG A 1 17.35 6.63 -1.68
CA ARG A 1 17.07 7.83 -0.82
C ARG A 1 15.71 8.38 -1.24
N HIS A 2 14.62 7.68 -0.88
CA HIS A 2 13.26 8.15 -1.12
C HIS A 2 12.94 9.20 -0.06
N LYS A 3 12.98 10.47 -0.45
CA LYS A 3 12.69 11.63 0.41
C LYS A 3 11.37 12.31 -0.01
N GLU A 4 10.52 11.58 -0.69
CA GLU A 4 9.34 12.11 -1.37
C GLU A 4 8.13 11.28 -0.95
N TRP A 5 6.99 11.94 -0.78
CA TRP A 5 5.73 11.26 -0.51
C TRP A 5 5.35 10.41 -1.72
N GLN A 6 4.99 9.16 -1.49
CA GLN A 6 4.55 8.21 -2.50
C GLN A 6 3.35 7.44 -1.98
N ASP A 7 2.37 7.19 -2.84
CA ASP A 7 1.24 6.29 -2.57
C ASP A 7 1.54 4.84 -2.98
N THR A 8 2.44 4.65 -3.95
CA THR A 8 2.77 3.34 -4.54
C THR A 8 4.28 3.18 -4.66
N VAL A 9 4.79 1.99 -4.35
CA VAL A 9 6.20 1.63 -4.52
C VAL A 9 6.29 0.30 -5.27
N LEU A 10 7.19 0.24 -6.26
CA LEU A 10 7.48 -1.00 -6.96
C LEU A 10 8.32 -1.90 -6.06
N MET A 11 7.92 -3.16 -5.90
CA MET A 11 8.65 -4.18 -5.14
C MET A 11 9.13 -5.29 -6.05
N ALA A 12 10.43 -5.58 -6.03
CA ALA A 12 11.02 -6.71 -6.72
C ALA A 12 10.78 -8.04 -5.96
N PRO A 13 10.91 -9.19 -6.63
CA PRO A 13 10.80 -10.48 -5.96
C PRO A 13 11.82 -10.62 -4.81
N ARG A 14 11.33 -10.98 -3.61
CA ARG A 14 12.11 -11.12 -2.36
C ARG A 14 12.67 -9.81 -1.79
N GLU A 15 12.29 -8.66 -2.34
CA GLU A 15 12.60 -7.36 -1.76
C GLU A 15 11.73 -7.12 -0.51
N GLN A 16 12.29 -6.37 0.45
CA GLN A 16 11.57 -5.86 1.60
C GLN A 16 11.61 -4.33 1.53
N VAL A 17 10.43 -3.71 1.67
CA VAL A 17 10.29 -2.25 1.69
C VAL A 17 9.70 -1.84 3.03
N GLU A 18 10.32 -0.87 3.68
CA GLU A 18 9.82 -0.24 4.90
C GLU A 18 9.10 1.06 4.52
N ILE A 19 7.87 1.24 5.00
CA ILE A 19 7.03 2.41 4.73
C ILE A 19 6.53 3.03 6.04
N ALA A 20 6.24 4.33 6.00
CA ALA A 20 5.59 5.05 7.08
C ALA A 20 4.57 6.05 6.50
N PHE A 21 3.46 6.24 7.21
CA PHE A 21 2.43 7.21 6.86
C PHE A 21 1.77 7.73 8.16
N VAL A 22 1.10 8.88 8.07
CA VAL A 22 0.27 9.41 9.15
C VAL A 22 -1.16 8.90 8.93
N ALA A 23 -1.74 8.23 9.93
CA ALA A 23 -3.11 7.72 9.88
C ALA A 23 -4.09 8.73 10.50
N ASP A 24 -4.26 9.89 9.85
CA ASP A 24 -5.06 11.02 10.37
C ASP A 24 -6.44 11.20 9.70
N ASN A 25 -6.80 10.30 8.79
CA ASN A 25 -8.07 10.34 8.07
C ASN A 25 -8.93 9.09 8.35
N PRO A 26 -9.97 9.19 9.21
CA PRO A 26 -10.79 8.03 9.59
C PRO A 26 -11.50 7.37 8.41
N GLY A 27 -11.54 6.03 8.40
CA GLY A 27 -12.19 5.24 7.37
C GLY A 27 -11.47 3.94 7.03
N GLY A 28 -12.06 3.19 6.10
CA GLY A 28 -11.45 1.98 5.53
C GLY A 28 -10.66 2.33 4.26
N TRP A 29 -9.34 2.24 4.33
CA TRP A 29 -8.43 2.54 3.21
C TRP A 29 -7.95 1.27 2.54
N MET A 30 -8.05 1.21 1.21
CA MET A 30 -7.55 0.07 0.46
C MET A 30 -6.01 0.03 0.49
N PHE A 31 -5.47 -1.16 0.70
CA PHE A 31 -4.05 -1.45 0.59
C PHE A 31 -3.89 -2.70 -0.27
N HIS A 32 -3.35 -2.55 -1.48
CA HIS A 32 -3.36 -3.61 -2.48
C HIS A 32 -2.20 -3.54 -3.47
N CYS A 33 -2.00 -4.62 -4.22
CA CYS A 33 -1.11 -4.59 -5.38
C CYS A 33 -1.74 -3.75 -6.50
N HIS A 34 -0.98 -2.84 -7.10
CA HIS A 34 -1.49 -1.96 -8.16
C HIS A 34 -1.53 -2.63 -9.56
N ILE A 35 -1.19 -3.92 -9.65
CA ILE A 35 -1.48 -4.75 -10.84
C ILE A 35 -2.95 -5.18 -10.73
N LEU A 36 -3.78 -4.70 -11.65
CA LEU A 36 -5.25 -4.83 -11.57
C LEU A 36 -5.70 -6.27 -11.48
N GLU A 37 -5.06 -7.18 -12.21
CA GLU A 37 -5.37 -8.61 -12.20
C GLU A 37 -5.06 -9.24 -10.84
N HIS A 38 -4.02 -8.77 -10.15
CA HIS A 38 -3.69 -9.25 -8.80
C HIS A 38 -4.69 -8.72 -7.77
N GLN A 39 -5.09 -7.45 -7.88
CA GLN A 39 -6.12 -6.85 -7.03
C GLN A 39 -7.46 -7.57 -7.21
N ALA A 40 -7.89 -7.80 -8.46
CA ALA A 40 -9.10 -8.56 -8.77
C ALA A 40 -9.00 -10.03 -8.33
N GLY A 41 -7.79 -10.60 -8.34
CA GLY A 41 -7.48 -11.92 -7.80
C GLY A 41 -7.47 -12.01 -6.26
N GLY A 42 -7.70 -10.90 -5.56
CA GLY A 42 -7.82 -10.86 -4.11
C GLY A 42 -6.57 -10.39 -3.36
N MET A 43 -5.54 -9.91 -4.05
CA MET A 43 -4.33 -9.33 -3.42
C MET A 43 -4.60 -7.91 -2.90
N MET A 44 -5.52 -7.81 -1.94
CA MET A 44 -6.05 -6.58 -1.36
C MET A 44 -6.39 -6.79 0.12
N GLY A 45 -6.15 -5.76 0.92
CA GLY A 45 -6.61 -5.62 2.29
C GLY A 45 -7.17 -4.22 2.56
N VAL A 46 -7.72 -4.04 3.77
CA VAL A 46 -8.23 -2.74 4.22
C VAL A 46 -7.52 -2.36 5.52
N ILE A 47 -7.00 -1.14 5.58
CA ILE A 47 -6.50 -0.53 6.81
C ILE A 47 -7.65 0.28 7.40
N GLN A 48 -8.07 -0.09 8.62
CA GLN A 48 -9.07 0.68 9.36
C GLN A 48 -8.36 1.76 10.18
N VAL A 49 -8.74 3.01 9.94
CA VAL A 49 -8.31 4.17 10.73
C VAL A 49 -9.51 4.62 11.55
N THR A 50 -9.37 4.57 12.88
CA THR A 50 -10.42 4.88 13.87
C THR A 50 -9.98 5.97 14.82
#